data_AF-A0A6M0RFL8-F1
#
_entry.id   AF-A0A6M0RFL8-F1
#
_cell.length_a   1.000
_cell.length_b   1.000
_cell.length_c   1.000
_cell.angle_alpha   90.00
_cell.angle_beta   90.00
_cell.angle_gamma   90.00
#
_symmetry.space_group_name_H-M   'P 1'
#
loop_
_entity.id
_entity.type
_entity.pdbx_description
1 polymer ?
#
loop_
_entity_poly.entity_id
_entity_poly.type
_entity_poly.pdbx_seq_one_letter_code
_entity_poly.pdbx_strand_id
1 'polypeptide(L)'
;RAHLSDLDIDDVTALRHCGRTVRSLILDTPFPPELEAAIAKAYLTLCADSGNPALDVAVRSSATAEDLPDASFAGQQETYLNVHGVKGVLEACHKCFASLFTDRAISYRTIKGFDHFTVALSVGVQRMVRSDLATSGVMFSIDTETGFKNAALVTAAYGLGENVVQGAVNPDEYLVFKPTLREGYRPILKKRLGSKEIKMVYDVGGSKLTKNVPVSEVERQRYAISDDEILTLVRWACIIEDHYTQVRGTYTPMDIEWAKDGLTGELFIVQARPETVQSQTSASILRNYVLQADTTDLTPLVTGQAVGEMIGQGSARVIQSVQNMAEFQPGDVLITQRTDPDWEPIMKRASAIVTDQGGRTCHAAIIARELGI
;
A
#
# COMPACT_ATOMS: atom_id res chain seq x y z
N ARG A 1 -27.17 1.85 11.34
CA ARG A 1 -27.20 2.62 12.61
C ARG A 1 -27.45 1.70 13.79
N ALA A 2 -28.62 1.03 13.90
CA ALA A 2 -28.91 0.11 15.01
C ALA A 2 -27.87 -1.01 15.22
N HIS A 3 -27.24 -1.51 14.14
CA HIS A 3 -26.19 -2.53 14.26
C HIS A 3 -24.86 -2.02 14.85
N LEU A 4 -24.62 -0.70 14.87
CA LEU A 4 -23.32 -0.10 15.25
C LEU A 4 -23.35 0.62 16.61
N SER A 5 -24.53 0.91 17.18
CA SER A 5 -24.66 1.71 18.40
C SER A 5 -24.15 1.03 19.66
N ASP A 6 -24.30 -0.29 19.74
CA ASP A 6 -24.00 -1.10 20.93
C ASP A 6 -22.93 -2.17 20.64
N LEU A 7 -22.13 -1.95 19.59
CA LEU A 7 -21.12 -2.91 19.17
C LEU A 7 -19.89 -2.83 20.07
N ASP A 8 -19.62 -3.91 20.79
CA ASP A 8 -18.33 -4.13 21.41
C ASP A 8 -17.31 -4.53 20.32
N ILE A 9 -16.33 -3.67 20.08
CA ILE A 9 -15.29 -3.88 19.06
C ILE A 9 -14.24 -4.90 19.48
N ASP A 10 -14.16 -5.22 20.78
CA ASP A 10 -13.25 -6.24 21.31
C ASP A 10 -13.85 -7.65 21.14
N ASP A 11 -15.16 -7.77 20.94
CA ASP A 11 -15.81 -9.00 20.47
C ASP A 11 -15.69 -9.13 18.94
N VAL A 12 -14.61 -9.80 18.52
CA VAL A 12 -14.32 -10.10 17.11
C VAL A 12 -15.47 -10.80 16.39
N THR A 13 -16.25 -11.63 17.08
CA THR A 13 -17.37 -12.36 16.47
C THR A 13 -18.55 -11.43 16.20
N ALA A 14 -18.90 -10.60 17.19
CA ALA A 14 -19.94 -9.58 17.04
C ALA A 14 -19.56 -8.56 15.96
N LEU A 15 -18.30 -8.10 15.93
CA LEU A 15 -17.77 -7.18 14.93
C LEU A 15 -17.88 -7.75 13.51
N ARG A 16 -17.45 -9.00 13.29
CA ARG A 16 -17.55 -9.68 11.99
C ARG A 16 -18.99 -9.85 11.54
N HIS A 17 -19.89 -10.24 12.45
CA HIS A 17 -21.31 -10.40 12.14
C HIS A 17 -21.95 -9.05 11.76
N CYS A 18 -21.68 -8.01 12.56
CA CYS A 18 -22.16 -6.66 12.31
C CYS A 18 -21.65 -6.12 10.96
N GLY A 19 -20.33 -6.18 10.74
CA GLY A 19 -19.71 -5.73 9.49
C GLY A 19 -20.30 -6.42 8.27
N ARG A 20 -20.43 -7.76 8.29
CA ARG A 20 -21.08 -8.50 7.20
C ARG A 20 -22.52 -8.08 6.96
N THR A 21 -23.30 -7.90 8.02
CA THR A 21 -24.71 -7.49 7.92
C THR A 21 -24.82 -6.11 7.29
N VAL A 22 -24.04 -5.14 7.76
CA VAL A 22 -24.05 -3.77 7.21
C VAL A 22 -23.61 -3.76 5.75
N ARG A 23 -22.56 -4.51 5.39
CA ARG A 23 -22.10 -4.62 4.00
C ARG A 23 -23.16 -5.24 3.09
N SER A 24 -23.86 -6.29 3.54
CA SER A 24 -24.96 -6.89 2.77
C SER A 24 -26.09 -5.87 2.55
N LEU A 25 -26.52 -5.17 3.61
CA LEU A 25 -27.56 -4.15 3.50
C LEU A 25 -27.20 -3.05 2.50
N ILE A 26 -25.93 -2.64 2.45
CA ILE A 26 -25.45 -1.69 1.44
C ILE A 26 -25.56 -2.33 0.06
N LEU A 27 -24.96 -3.50 -0.17
CA LEU A 27 -24.94 -4.19 -1.46
C LEU A 27 -26.35 -4.53 -2.00
N ASP A 28 -27.31 -4.78 -1.12
CA ASP A 28 -28.71 -5.08 -1.45
C ASP A 28 -29.54 -3.80 -1.71
N THR A 29 -29.02 -2.63 -1.36
CA THR A 29 -29.66 -1.34 -1.61
C THR A 29 -29.30 -0.85 -3.03
N PRO A 30 -30.25 -0.72 -3.97
CA PRO A 30 -29.93 -0.23 -5.30
C PRO A 30 -29.45 1.21 -5.26
N PHE A 31 -28.60 1.59 -6.22
CA PHE A 31 -28.26 2.99 -6.39
C PHE A 31 -29.49 3.83 -6.72
N PRO A 32 -29.53 5.11 -6.31
CA PRO A 32 -30.47 6.07 -6.86
C PRO A 32 -30.35 6.06 -8.40
N PRO A 33 -31.47 6.03 -9.15
CA PRO A 33 -31.44 5.95 -10.62
C PRO A 33 -30.58 7.05 -11.28
N GLU A 34 -30.58 8.24 -10.68
CA GLU A 34 -29.78 9.38 -11.14
C GLU A 34 -28.26 9.12 -10.99
N LEU A 35 -27.85 8.47 -9.89
CA LEU A 35 -26.45 8.12 -9.65
C LEU A 35 -26.00 6.98 -10.57
N GLU A 36 -26.83 5.96 -10.75
CA GLU A 36 -26.55 4.86 -11.68
C GLU A 36 -26.35 5.38 -13.11
N ALA A 37 -27.27 6.23 -13.58
CA ALA A 37 -27.18 6.86 -14.90
C ALA A 37 -25.94 7.76 -15.04
N ALA A 38 -25.59 8.52 -13.99
CA ALA A 38 -24.41 9.37 -13.99
C ALA A 38 -23.11 8.56 -14.09
N ILE A 39 -22.97 7.47 -13.31
CA ILE A 39 -21.79 6.59 -13.36
C ILE A 39 -21.69 5.93 -14.74
N ALA A 40 -22.79 5.37 -15.25
CA ALA A 40 -22.82 4.73 -16.55
C ALA A 40 -22.41 5.70 -17.67
N LYS A 41 -22.98 6.92 -17.65
CA LYS A 41 -22.65 7.96 -18.64
C LYS A 41 -21.18 8.36 -18.57
N ALA A 42 -20.64 8.59 -17.38
CA ALA A 42 -19.24 8.98 -17.20
C ALA A 42 -18.27 7.89 -17.70
N TYR A 43 -18.56 6.61 -17.41
CA TYR A 43 -17.77 5.49 -17.93
C TYR A 43 -17.84 5.40 -19.47
N LEU A 44 -19.02 5.56 -20.06
CA LEU A 44 -19.17 5.54 -21.52
C LEU A 44 -18.43 6.71 -22.20
N THR A 45 -18.42 7.90 -21.59
CA THR A 45 -17.59 9.02 -22.05
C THR A 45 -16.11 8.66 -22.00
N LEU A 46 -15.64 8.08 -20.89
CA LEU A 46 -14.24 7.64 -20.77
C LEU A 46 -13.86 6.59 -21.83
N CYS A 47 -14.76 5.64 -22.13
CA CYS A 47 -14.60 4.70 -23.24
C CYS A 47 -14.48 5.41 -24.59
N ALA A 48 -15.39 6.35 -24.89
CA ALA A 48 -15.39 7.11 -26.13
C ALA A 48 -14.10 7.92 -26.33
N ASP A 49 -13.66 8.64 -25.29
CA ASP A 49 -12.44 9.45 -25.32
C ASP A 49 -11.18 8.59 -25.52
N SER A 50 -11.19 7.36 -25.00
CA SER A 50 -10.10 6.41 -25.19
C SER A 50 -10.09 5.70 -26.55
N GLY A 51 -11.19 5.80 -27.32
CA GLY A 51 -11.40 5.01 -28.53
C GLY A 51 -11.60 3.50 -28.28
N ASN A 52 -11.74 3.06 -27.03
CA ASN A 52 -11.97 1.68 -26.64
C ASN A 52 -13.37 1.52 -26.01
N PRO A 53 -14.33 0.83 -26.67
CA PRO A 53 -15.69 0.66 -26.16
C PRO A 53 -15.78 -0.23 -24.90
N ALA A 54 -14.73 -1.02 -24.63
CA ALA A 54 -14.61 -1.88 -23.46
C ALA A 54 -13.32 -1.54 -22.72
N LEU A 55 -13.23 -0.29 -22.24
CA LEU A 55 -12.05 0.17 -21.52
C LEU A 55 -11.96 -0.48 -20.14
N ASP A 56 -10.80 -1.08 -19.87
CA ASP A 56 -10.42 -1.60 -18.57
C ASP A 56 -10.21 -0.45 -17.57
N VAL A 57 -10.88 -0.48 -16.42
CA VAL A 57 -10.73 0.54 -15.37
C VAL A 57 -10.37 -0.04 -14.00
N ALA A 58 -9.65 0.74 -13.22
CA ALA A 58 -9.50 0.58 -11.78
C ALA A 58 -10.61 1.38 -11.08
N VAL A 59 -11.28 0.75 -10.12
CA VAL A 59 -12.27 1.40 -9.26
C VAL A 59 -11.69 1.42 -7.85
N ARG A 60 -11.35 2.63 -7.37
CA ARG A 60 -10.65 2.85 -6.12
C ARG A 60 -11.52 3.66 -5.16
N SER A 61 -11.58 3.20 -3.92
CA SER A 61 -12.11 3.95 -2.81
C SER A 61 -11.17 5.10 -2.43
N SER A 62 -11.72 6.28 -2.13
CA SER A 62 -11.00 7.45 -1.63
C SER A 62 -11.84 8.13 -0.55
N ALA A 63 -11.55 7.84 0.71
CA ALA A 63 -12.27 8.41 1.85
C ALA A 63 -11.65 9.73 2.31
N THR A 64 -12.51 10.66 2.74
CA THR A 64 -12.09 11.99 3.21
C THR A 64 -11.20 11.96 4.45
N ALA A 65 -11.15 10.83 5.17
CA ALA A 65 -10.33 10.65 6.37
C ALA A 65 -8.97 9.99 6.09
N GLU A 66 -8.71 9.52 4.85
CA GLU A 66 -7.47 8.79 4.49
C GLU A 66 -6.18 9.58 4.67
N ASP A 67 -6.28 10.91 4.57
CA ASP A 67 -5.14 11.84 4.58
C ASP A 67 -4.97 12.57 5.92
N LEU A 68 -5.61 12.09 7.00
CA LEU A 68 -5.44 12.69 8.31
C LEU A 68 -4.01 12.45 8.83
N PRO A 69 -3.32 13.49 9.37
CA PRO A 69 -1.94 13.38 9.81
C PRO A 69 -1.65 12.20 10.75
N ASP A 70 -2.59 11.85 11.63
CA ASP A 70 -2.44 10.81 12.65
C ASP A 70 -3.08 9.45 12.29
N ALA A 71 -3.41 9.26 11.00
CA ALA A 71 -4.14 8.09 10.52
C ALA A 71 -3.69 7.69 9.11
N SER A 72 -2.71 6.78 9.01
CA SER A 72 -2.49 6.10 7.73
C SER A 72 -3.59 5.05 7.55
N PHE A 73 -4.54 5.30 6.65
CA PHE A 73 -5.56 4.32 6.25
C PHE A 73 -4.99 3.28 5.27
N ALA A 74 -3.70 2.95 5.37
CA ALA A 74 -3.02 2.10 4.42
C ALA A 74 -3.67 0.70 4.37
N GLY A 75 -4.20 0.34 3.19
CA GLY A 75 -4.79 -0.97 2.92
C GLY A 75 -6.12 -1.26 3.61
N GLN A 76 -6.89 -0.26 4.05
CA GLN A 76 -8.21 -0.49 4.67
C GLN A 76 -9.34 -0.70 3.67
N GLN A 77 -9.19 -0.17 2.46
CA GLN A 77 -10.30 -0.03 1.53
C GLN A 77 -10.03 -0.75 0.21
N GLU A 78 -11.11 -1.15 -0.44
CA GLU A 78 -11.07 -2.09 -1.55
C GLU A 78 -10.79 -1.37 -2.87
N THR A 79 -9.75 -1.83 -3.56
CA THR A 79 -9.47 -1.48 -4.95
C THR A 79 -9.81 -2.65 -5.85
N TYR A 80 -10.53 -2.36 -6.93
CA TYR A 80 -10.90 -3.32 -7.96
C TYR A 80 -10.19 -2.98 -9.26
N LEU A 81 -9.32 -3.87 -9.72
CA LEU A 81 -8.55 -3.69 -10.96
C LEU A 81 -9.18 -4.48 -12.11
N ASN A 82 -8.92 -4.04 -13.34
CA ASN A 82 -9.36 -4.73 -14.55
C ASN A 82 -10.90 -4.91 -14.59
N VAL A 83 -11.64 -3.88 -14.20
CA VAL A 83 -13.12 -3.85 -14.25
C VAL A 83 -13.57 -3.41 -15.63
N HIS A 84 -14.59 -4.07 -16.17
CA HIS A 84 -15.10 -3.84 -17.53
C HIS A 84 -16.59 -3.66 -17.57
N GLY A 85 -17.04 -2.79 -18.47
CA GLY A 85 -18.44 -2.59 -18.76
C GLY A 85 -19.18 -1.84 -17.67
N VAL A 86 -20.29 -1.20 -18.04
CA VAL A 86 -21.11 -0.39 -17.12
C VAL A 86 -21.52 -1.19 -15.88
N LYS A 87 -21.97 -2.43 -16.07
CA LYS A 87 -22.39 -3.30 -14.96
C LYS A 87 -21.24 -3.60 -13.99
N GLY A 88 -20.05 -3.94 -14.51
CA GLY A 88 -18.89 -4.22 -13.67
C GLY A 88 -18.44 -2.99 -12.87
N VAL A 89 -18.46 -1.81 -13.51
CA VAL A 89 -18.13 -0.55 -12.84
C VAL A 89 -19.13 -0.23 -11.73
N LEU A 90 -20.44 -0.37 -11.98
CA LEU A 90 -21.47 -0.17 -10.96
C LEU A 90 -21.30 -1.14 -9.79
N GLU A 91 -21.09 -2.43 -10.06
CA GLU A 91 -20.85 -3.44 -9.02
C GLU A 91 -19.59 -3.13 -8.19
N ALA A 92 -18.50 -2.71 -8.83
CA ALA A 92 -17.26 -2.35 -8.16
C ALA A 92 -17.43 -1.07 -7.31
N CYS A 93 -18.10 -0.03 -7.83
CA CYS A 93 -18.44 1.16 -7.05
C CYS A 93 -19.27 0.80 -5.82
N HIS A 94 -20.23 -0.12 -5.98
CA HIS A 94 -21.07 -0.56 -4.88
C HIS A 94 -20.29 -1.26 -3.77
N LYS A 95 -19.35 -2.13 -4.16
CA LYS A 95 -18.42 -2.77 -3.23
C LYS A 95 -17.50 -1.78 -2.55
N CYS A 96 -16.97 -0.77 -3.27
CA CYS A 96 -16.19 0.30 -2.65
C CYS A 96 -16.99 1.01 -1.55
N PHE A 97 -18.26 1.37 -1.78
CA PHE A 97 -19.10 1.95 -0.73
C PHE A 97 -19.34 1.00 0.46
N ALA A 98 -19.54 -0.28 0.20
CA ALA A 98 -19.64 -1.28 1.27
C ALA A 98 -18.33 -1.42 2.07
N SER A 99 -17.17 -1.21 1.44
CA SER A 99 -15.85 -1.31 2.07
C SER A 99 -15.64 -0.27 3.19
N LEU A 100 -16.42 0.82 3.21
CA LEU A 100 -16.41 1.76 4.34
C LEU A 100 -16.77 1.05 5.66
N PHE A 101 -17.51 -0.04 5.60
CA PHE A 101 -17.94 -0.85 6.75
C PHE A 101 -17.25 -2.22 6.78
N THR A 102 -16.00 -2.32 6.31
CA THR A 102 -15.17 -3.46 6.67
C THR A 102 -14.98 -3.54 8.19
N ASP A 103 -14.74 -4.74 8.69
CA ASP A 103 -14.60 -5.00 10.13
C ASP A 103 -13.46 -4.11 10.71
N ARG A 104 -12.37 -3.98 9.95
CA ARG A 104 -11.24 -3.07 10.23
C ARG A 104 -11.67 -1.60 10.28
N ALA A 105 -12.38 -1.13 9.27
CA ALA A 105 -12.77 0.28 9.17
C ALA A 105 -13.75 0.67 10.29
N ILE A 106 -14.62 -0.25 10.72
CA ILE A 106 -15.48 -0.06 11.89
C ILE A 106 -14.64 0.04 13.17
N SER A 107 -13.83 -0.98 13.48
CA SER A 107 -12.99 -1.01 14.68
C SER A 107 -12.10 0.25 14.80
N TYR A 108 -11.43 0.62 13.71
CA TYR A 108 -10.54 1.77 13.68
C TYR A 108 -11.27 3.09 14.01
N ARG A 109 -12.41 3.34 13.37
CA ARG A 109 -13.20 4.56 13.62
C ARG A 109 -13.69 4.62 15.07
N THR A 110 -14.11 3.49 15.64
CA THR A 110 -14.53 3.43 17.05
C THR A 110 -13.36 3.75 17.98
N ILE A 111 -12.17 3.18 17.76
CA ILE A 111 -10.96 3.43 18.57
C ILE A 111 -10.55 4.92 18.51
N LYS A 112 -10.63 5.54 17.34
CA LYS A 112 -10.30 6.96 17.16
C LYS A 112 -11.43 7.92 17.57
N GLY A 113 -12.59 7.39 17.99
CA GLY A 113 -13.75 8.20 18.38
C GLY A 113 -14.41 8.94 17.21
N PHE A 114 -14.23 8.46 15.97
CA PHE A 114 -14.88 9.04 14.79
C PHE A 114 -16.29 8.46 14.60
N ASP A 115 -17.26 9.32 14.29
CA ASP A 115 -18.60 8.86 13.93
C ASP A 115 -18.55 8.08 12.60
N HIS A 116 -19.20 6.92 12.57
CA HIS A 116 -19.24 6.06 11.40
C HIS A 116 -20.06 6.65 10.23
N PHE A 117 -20.87 7.68 10.49
CA PHE A 117 -21.76 8.29 9.48
C PHE A 117 -21.33 9.68 9.02
N THR A 118 -20.31 10.28 9.62
CA THR A 118 -19.76 11.57 9.17
C THR A 118 -18.68 11.39 8.09
N VAL A 119 -18.14 10.18 7.92
CA VAL A 119 -17.14 9.90 6.89
C VAL A 119 -17.82 9.61 5.57
N ALA A 120 -17.56 10.44 4.57
CA ALA A 120 -17.96 10.19 3.19
C ALA A 120 -16.85 9.49 2.42
N LEU A 121 -17.25 8.61 1.49
CA LEU A 121 -16.35 7.94 0.57
C LEU A 121 -16.60 8.47 -0.86
N SER A 122 -15.53 8.86 -1.54
CA SER A 122 -15.51 9.04 -2.98
C SER A 122 -15.02 7.76 -3.66
N VAL A 123 -15.47 7.50 -4.88
CA VAL A 123 -14.99 6.38 -5.69
C VAL A 123 -14.38 6.92 -6.98
N GLY A 124 -13.08 6.70 -7.15
CA GLY A 124 -12.34 7.05 -8.36
C GLY A 124 -12.40 5.91 -9.38
N VAL A 125 -12.94 6.19 -10.57
CA VAL A 125 -12.91 5.28 -11.73
C VAL A 125 -11.83 5.77 -12.68
N GLN A 126 -10.71 5.06 -12.75
CA GLN A 126 -9.52 5.45 -13.50
C GLN A 126 -9.20 4.42 -14.58
N ARG A 127 -8.82 4.86 -15.78
CA ARG A 127 -8.30 3.98 -16.83
C ARG A 127 -7.14 3.13 -16.33
N MET A 128 -7.14 1.84 -16.68
CA MET A 128 -6.01 0.96 -16.39
C MET A 128 -4.80 1.26 -17.29
N VAL A 129 -3.63 1.20 -16.69
CA VAL A 129 -2.33 1.12 -17.38
C VAL A 129 -1.98 -0.36 -17.54
N ARG A 130 -1.52 -0.79 -18.72
CA ARG A 130 -1.23 -2.21 -19.01
C ARG A 130 0.09 -2.70 -18.40
N SER A 131 0.30 -2.43 -17.10
CA SER A 131 1.47 -2.91 -16.36
C SER A 131 1.42 -4.40 -16.05
N ASP A 132 0.27 -5.07 -16.25
CA ASP A 132 0.16 -6.53 -16.28
C ASP A 132 1.12 -7.16 -17.32
N LEU A 133 1.45 -6.42 -18.38
CA LEU A 133 2.39 -6.80 -19.43
C LEU A 133 3.80 -6.24 -19.24
N ALA A 134 4.03 -5.44 -18.20
CA ALA A 134 5.30 -4.79 -17.93
C ALA A 134 5.57 -4.73 -16.42
N THR A 135 5.67 -3.52 -15.87
CA THR A 135 6.15 -3.27 -14.51
C THR A 135 5.40 -2.13 -13.86
N SER A 136 5.43 -2.10 -12.54
CA SER A 136 4.88 -1.03 -11.73
C SER A 136 5.60 -0.99 -10.38
N GLY A 137 5.31 0.03 -9.58
CA GLY A 137 5.84 0.10 -8.24
C GLY A 137 5.49 1.40 -7.54
N VAL A 138 6.26 1.68 -6.49
CA VAL A 138 6.06 2.83 -5.60
C VAL A 138 7.35 3.63 -5.53
N MET A 139 7.23 4.94 -5.36
CA MET A 139 8.32 5.86 -5.15
C MET A 139 8.07 6.74 -3.94
N PHE A 140 9.14 7.01 -3.21
CA PHE A 140 9.16 8.01 -2.17
C PHE A 140 10.12 9.11 -2.58
N SER A 141 9.70 10.37 -2.45
CA SER A 141 10.57 11.52 -2.73
C SER A 141 11.61 11.77 -1.62
N ILE A 142 11.65 10.89 -0.61
CA ILE A 142 12.55 10.90 0.55
C ILE A 142 13.11 9.49 0.77
N ASP A 143 14.25 9.37 1.45
CA ASP A 143 14.63 8.07 2.03
C ASP A 143 13.74 7.76 3.23
N THR A 144 12.87 6.76 3.09
CA THR A 144 11.88 6.37 4.10
C THR A 144 12.50 5.75 5.36
N GLU A 145 13.77 5.36 5.34
CA GLU A 145 14.44 4.85 6.55
C GLU A 145 15.04 5.98 7.39
N THR A 146 15.82 6.87 6.76
CA THR A 146 16.57 7.90 7.47
C THR A 146 15.87 9.26 7.51
N GLY A 147 14.83 9.47 6.70
CA GLY A 147 14.25 10.78 6.47
C GLY A 147 15.17 11.71 5.65
N PHE A 148 16.19 11.17 4.96
CA PHE A 148 17.09 12.00 4.18
C PHE A 148 16.40 12.61 2.95
N LYS A 149 16.02 13.88 3.09
CA LYS A 149 15.26 14.65 2.09
C LYS A 149 15.90 14.80 0.71
N ASN A 150 17.19 14.48 0.55
CA ASN A 150 17.89 14.65 -0.72
C ASN A 150 18.00 13.34 -1.52
N ALA A 151 17.44 12.24 -1.04
CA ALA A 151 17.35 10.99 -1.78
C ALA A 151 15.89 10.66 -2.12
N ALA A 152 15.68 10.00 -3.25
CA ALA A 152 14.41 9.38 -3.60
C ALA A 152 14.60 7.86 -3.71
N LEU A 153 13.63 7.12 -3.19
CA LEU A 153 13.59 5.66 -3.26
C LEU A 153 12.55 5.24 -4.31
N VAL A 154 12.96 4.45 -5.29
CA VAL A 154 12.06 3.85 -6.29
C VAL A 154 12.04 2.35 -6.09
N THR A 155 10.86 1.76 -6.04
CA THR A 155 10.67 0.31 -6.07
C THR A 155 10.00 -0.12 -7.37
N ALA A 156 10.35 -1.31 -7.87
CA ALA A 156 9.78 -1.86 -9.10
C ALA A 156 9.61 -3.38 -9.05
N ALA A 157 8.46 -3.88 -9.52
CA ALA A 157 8.22 -5.29 -9.77
C ALA A 157 7.44 -5.48 -11.08
N TYR A 158 7.31 -6.73 -11.52
CA TYR A 158 6.54 -7.08 -12.71
C TYR A 158 5.03 -7.15 -12.40
N GLY A 159 4.21 -6.81 -13.39
CA GLY A 159 2.75 -6.86 -13.27
C GLY A 159 2.13 -5.61 -12.67
N LEU A 160 0.86 -5.74 -12.26
CA LEU A 160 0.10 -4.66 -11.60
C LEU A 160 0.66 -4.33 -10.21
N GLY A 161 0.55 -3.05 -9.82
CA GLY A 161 1.25 -2.47 -8.66
C GLY A 161 0.74 -2.92 -7.29
N GLU A 162 -0.44 -3.53 -7.25
CA GLU A 162 -1.09 -3.97 -6.01
C GLU A 162 -0.18 -4.86 -5.15
N ASN A 163 0.58 -5.78 -5.77
CA ASN A 163 1.49 -6.64 -5.02
C ASN A 163 2.63 -5.87 -4.33
N VAL A 164 3.08 -4.75 -4.91
CA VAL A 164 4.14 -3.92 -4.33
C VAL A 164 3.57 -3.10 -3.17
N VAL A 165 2.40 -2.51 -3.37
CA VAL A 165 1.69 -1.71 -2.35
C VAL A 165 1.32 -2.56 -1.13
N GLN A 166 0.85 -3.80 -1.35
CA GLN A 166 0.52 -4.75 -0.28
C GLN A 166 1.75 -5.44 0.34
N GLY A 167 2.94 -5.28 -0.24
CA GLY A 167 4.15 -5.99 0.19
C GLY A 167 4.11 -7.49 -0.07
N ALA A 168 3.29 -7.96 -1.01
CA ALA A 168 3.18 -9.37 -1.41
C ALA A 168 4.37 -9.84 -2.27
N VAL A 169 5.19 -8.91 -2.77
CA VAL A 169 6.40 -9.19 -3.55
C VAL A 169 7.58 -8.39 -3.01
N ASN A 170 8.79 -8.94 -3.12
CA ASN A 170 10.03 -8.21 -2.85
C ASN A 170 10.50 -7.53 -4.15
N PRO A 171 10.32 -6.19 -4.29
CA PRO A 171 10.65 -5.47 -5.52
C PRO A 171 12.15 -5.17 -5.61
N ASP A 172 12.59 -4.77 -6.79
CA ASP A 172 13.86 -4.06 -6.93
C ASP A 172 13.79 -2.72 -6.21
N GLU A 173 14.92 -2.24 -5.70
CA GLU A 173 15.03 -0.93 -5.05
C GLU A 173 16.15 -0.10 -5.68
N TYR A 174 15.87 1.17 -5.92
CA TYR A 174 16.80 2.13 -6.51
C TYR A 174 16.82 3.41 -5.68
N LEU A 175 18.02 3.84 -5.27
CA LEU A 175 18.20 5.07 -4.52
C LEU A 175 18.86 6.11 -5.43
N VAL A 176 18.27 7.30 -5.54
CA VAL A 176 18.74 8.37 -6.43
C VAL A 176 18.93 9.66 -5.65
N PHE A 177 20.06 10.35 -5.90
CA PHE A 177 20.35 11.64 -5.27
C PHE A 177 19.67 12.80 -6.02
N LYS A 178 18.70 13.45 -5.41
CA LYS A 178 17.90 14.53 -6.05
C LYS A 178 18.74 15.76 -6.45
N PRO A 179 19.71 16.27 -5.65
CA PRO A 179 20.41 17.51 -5.98
C PRO A 179 21.14 17.48 -7.33
N THR A 180 22.00 16.48 -7.56
CA THR A 180 22.74 16.38 -8.83
C THR A 180 21.85 15.88 -9.97
N LEU A 181 20.73 15.20 -9.69
CA LEU A 181 19.73 14.90 -10.72
C LEU A 181 19.12 16.19 -11.28
N ARG A 182 18.83 17.17 -10.41
CA ARG A 182 18.31 18.51 -10.81
C ARG A 182 19.33 19.30 -11.64
N GLU A 183 20.62 19.05 -11.42
CA GLU A 183 21.72 19.61 -12.22
C GLU A 183 21.92 18.89 -13.58
N GLY A 184 21.17 17.81 -13.85
CA GLY A 184 21.23 17.06 -15.10
C GLY A 184 22.15 15.84 -15.09
N TYR A 185 22.73 15.47 -13.94
CA TYR A 185 23.51 14.24 -13.80
C TYR A 185 22.63 12.99 -13.68
N ARG A 186 23.26 11.81 -13.61
CA ARG A 186 22.60 10.50 -13.52
C ARG A 186 22.92 9.77 -12.18
N PRO A 187 22.52 10.32 -11.02
CA PRO A 187 23.06 9.89 -9.73
C PRO A 187 22.30 8.73 -9.09
N ILE A 188 22.33 7.56 -9.72
CA ILE A 188 21.82 6.32 -9.10
C ILE A 188 22.87 5.84 -8.08
N LEU A 189 22.59 6.02 -6.79
CA LEU A 189 23.50 5.71 -5.69
C LEU A 189 23.56 4.22 -5.39
N LYS A 190 22.42 3.53 -5.48
CA LYS A 190 22.29 2.11 -5.13
C LYS A 190 21.22 1.46 -5.98
N LYS A 191 21.47 0.20 -6.35
CA LYS A 191 20.47 -0.71 -6.92
C LYS A 191 20.48 -2.02 -6.15
N ARG A 192 19.31 -2.47 -5.70
CA ARG A 192 19.13 -3.79 -5.09
C ARG A 192 18.15 -4.59 -5.93
N LEU A 193 18.55 -5.81 -6.27
CA LEU A 193 17.68 -6.74 -6.99
C LEU A 193 16.71 -7.39 -6.00
N GLY A 194 15.42 -7.32 -6.28
CA GLY A 194 14.36 -8.01 -5.54
C GLY A 194 14.11 -9.42 -6.08
N SER A 195 13.55 -10.30 -5.24
CA SER A 195 13.26 -11.68 -5.63
C SER A 195 12.17 -11.79 -6.70
N LYS A 196 11.24 -10.82 -6.75
CA LYS A 196 10.18 -10.67 -7.78
C LYS A 196 9.48 -11.98 -8.12
N GLU A 197 9.15 -12.80 -7.11
CA GLU A 197 8.68 -14.18 -7.31
C GLU A 197 7.33 -14.30 -8.02
N ILE A 198 6.45 -13.32 -7.82
CA ILE A 198 5.11 -13.30 -8.37
C ILE A 198 4.81 -11.97 -9.05
N LYS A 199 3.93 -12.00 -10.05
CA LYS A 199 3.37 -10.82 -10.71
C LYS A 199 1.85 -10.94 -10.79
N MET A 200 1.15 -9.82 -10.61
CA MET A 200 -0.30 -9.77 -10.79
C MET A 200 -0.60 -9.41 -12.24
N VAL A 201 -1.45 -10.21 -12.88
CA VAL A 201 -1.85 -10.06 -14.28
C VAL A 201 -3.37 -10.15 -14.42
N TYR A 202 -3.89 -9.79 -15.59
CA TYR A 202 -5.31 -9.97 -15.91
C TYR A 202 -5.67 -11.45 -15.95
N ASP A 203 -6.84 -11.80 -15.41
CA ASP A 203 -7.35 -13.17 -15.44
C ASP A 203 -8.28 -13.40 -16.64
N VAL A 204 -7.70 -13.31 -17.85
CA VAL A 204 -8.46 -13.48 -19.10
C VAL A 204 -9.04 -14.90 -19.18
N GLY A 205 -10.36 -15.00 -19.26
CA GLY A 205 -11.09 -16.28 -19.34
C GLY A 205 -11.25 -17.01 -17.99
N GLY A 206 -10.80 -16.40 -16.89
CA GLY A 206 -11.01 -16.91 -15.54
C GLY A 206 -12.26 -16.35 -14.86
N SER A 207 -12.45 -16.70 -13.59
CA SER A 207 -13.59 -16.25 -12.78
C SER A 207 -13.32 -14.96 -12.00
N LYS A 208 -12.07 -14.50 -11.97
CA LYS A 208 -11.65 -13.27 -11.29
C LYS A 208 -11.26 -12.20 -12.31
N LEU A 209 -11.05 -10.98 -11.84
CA LEU A 209 -10.55 -9.88 -12.68
C LEU A 209 -9.02 -9.95 -12.84
N THR A 210 -8.31 -10.35 -11.79
CA THR A 210 -6.85 -10.48 -11.77
C THR A 210 -6.41 -11.75 -11.07
N LYS A 211 -5.17 -12.19 -11.35
CA LYS A 211 -4.53 -13.33 -10.69
C LYS A 211 -3.04 -13.11 -10.51
N ASN A 212 -2.48 -13.77 -9.51
CA ASN A 212 -1.03 -13.87 -9.34
C ASN A 212 -0.48 -15.08 -10.09
N VAL A 213 0.63 -14.87 -10.80
CA VAL A 213 1.38 -15.91 -11.51
C VAL A 213 2.85 -15.82 -11.14
N PRO A 214 3.61 -16.93 -11.15
CA PRO A 214 5.03 -16.90 -10.91
C PRO A 214 5.76 -16.14 -12.03
N VAL A 215 6.82 -15.42 -11.66
CA VAL A 215 7.75 -14.80 -12.60
C VAL A 215 8.84 -15.80 -12.97
N SER A 216 9.26 -15.83 -14.24
CA SER A 216 10.30 -16.75 -14.67
C SER A 216 11.63 -16.45 -13.98
N GLU A 217 12.46 -17.48 -13.75
CA GLU A 217 13.76 -17.29 -13.10
C GLU A 217 14.65 -16.28 -13.85
N VAL A 218 14.60 -16.28 -15.18
CA VAL A 218 15.36 -15.35 -16.02
C VAL A 218 14.92 -13.89 -15.80
N GLU A 219 13.62 -13.63 -15.69
CA GLU A 219 13.09 -12.29 -15.38
C GLU A 219 13.43 -11.86 -13.95
N ARG A 220 13.41 -12.79 -12.98
CA ARG A 220 13.74 -12.52 -11.57
C ARG A 220 15.18 -12.03 -11.39
N GLN A 221 16.11 -12.54 -12.20
CA GLN A 221 17.52 -12.16 -12.18
C GLN A 221 17.82 -10.83 -12.90
N ARG A 222 16.80 -10.11 -13.39
CA ARG A 222 16.94 -8.82 -14.06
C ARG A 222 16.27 -7.72 -13.27
N TYR A 223 16.81 -6.51 -13.37
CA TYR A 223 16.12 -5.30 -12.93
C TYR A 223 14.88 -5.08 -13.79
N ALA A 224 13.77 -4.79 -13.12
CA ALA A 224 12.46 -4.60 -13.74
C ALA A 224 12.44 -3.37 -14.67
N ILE A 225 13.22 -2.34 -14.35
CA ILE A 225 13.30 -1.09 -15.10
C ILE A 225 14.73 -0.66 -15.37
N SER A 226 14.91 0.12 -16.43
CA SER A 226 16.17 0.70 -16.87
C SER A 226 16.55 1.96 -16.09
N ASP A 227 17.81 2.36 -16.21
CA ASP A 227 18.37 3.56 -15.58
C ASP A 227 17.65 4.84 -16.04
N ASP A 228 17.26 4.92 -17.31
CA ASP A 228 16.53 6.08 -17.85
C ASP A 228 15.12 6.19 -17.27
N GLU A 229 14.45 5.05 -17.06
CA GLU A 229 13.14 4.99 -16.43
C GLU A 229 13.25 5.39 -14.96
N ILE A 230 14.23 4.85 -14.21
CA ILE A 230 14.51 5.22 -12.82
C ILE A 230 14.69 6.74 -12.69
N LEU A 231 15.54 7.34 -13.53
CA LEU A 231 15.82 8.77 -13.47
C LEU A 231 14.61 9.62 -13.89
N THR A 232 13.79 9.15 -14.83
CA THR A 232 12.55 9.83 -15.25
C THR A 232 11.53 9.86 -14.13
N LEU A 233 11.32 8.70 -13.51
CA LEU A 233 10.47 8.51 -12.36
C LEU A 233 10.87 9.44 -11.19
N VAL A 234 12.16 9.54 -10.87
CA VAL A 234 12.64 10.44 -9.80
C VAL A 234 12.51 11.93 -10.18
N ARG A 235 12.68 12.29 -11.47
CA ARG A 235 12.39 13.66 -11.92
C ARG A 235 10.91 14.02 -11.70
N TRP A 236 9.99 13.11 -12.01
CA TRP A 236 8.57 13.33 -11.74
C TRP A 236 8.28 13.41 -10.25
N ALA A 237 8.90 12.56 -9.43
CA ALA A 237 8.77 12.64 -7.98
C ALA A 237 9.22 14.01 -7.42
N CYS A 238 10.31 14.58 -7.95
CA CYS A 238 10.75 15.94 -7.59
C CYS A 238 9.70 17.00 -7.96
N ILE A 239 9.13 16.93 -9.17
CA ILE A 239 8.10 17.89 -9.63
C ILE A 239 6.86 17.81 -8.73
N ILE A 240 6.42 16.60 -8.38
CA ILE A 240 5.26 16.37 -7.52
C ILE A 240 5.55 16.90 -6.11
N GLU A 241 6.71 16.57 -5.52
CA GLU A 241 7.14 17.10 -4.22
C GLU A 241 7.19 18.63 -4.19
N ASP A 242 7.79 19.26 -5.20
CA ASP A 242 7.89 20.72 -5.29
C ASP A 242 6.49 21.35 -5.38
N HIS A 243 5.59 20.77 -6.17
CA HIS A 243 4.21 21.22 -6.30
C HIS A 243 3.46 21.18 -4.96
N TYR A 244 3.46 20.03 -4.27
CA TYR A 244 2.74 19.89 -3.00
C TYR A 244 3.39 20.68 -1.87
N THR A 245 4.72 20.82 -1.88
CA THR A 245 5.45 21.70 -0.95
C THR A 245 5.01 23.15 -1.13
N GLN A 246 4.86 23.61 -2.38
CA GLN A 246 4.35 24.96 -2.67
C GLN A 246 2.90 25.13 -2.26
N VAL A 247 2.03 24.17 -2.58
CA VAL A 247 0.59 24.23 -2.24
C VAL A 247 0.37 24.25 -0.72
N ARG A 248 1.14 23.47 0.04
CA ARG A 248 1.02 23.39 1.50
C ARG A 248 1.83 24.44 2.26
N GLY A 249 2.76 25.13 1.60
CA GLY A 249 3.67 26.10 2.22
C GLY A 249 4.68 25.48 3.19
N THR A 250 4.79 24.15 3.22
CA THR A 250 5.73 23.38 4.05
C THR A 250 6.30 22.22 3.27
N TYR A 251 7.52 21.80 3.59
CA TYR A 251 8.16 20.65 2.95
C TYR A 251 7.26 19.42 3.05
N THR A 252 6.83 18.91 1.90
CA THR A 252 5.86 17.81 1.81
C THR A 252 6.49 16.69 0.99
N PRO A 253 7.14 15.70 1.63
CA PRO A 253 7.59 14.51 0.93
C PRO A 253 6.38 13.71 0.44
N MET A 254 6.57 12.93 -0.62
CA MET A 254 5.47 12.27 -1.34
C MET A 254 5.71 10.77 -1.47
N ASP A 255 4.65 10.01 -1.27
CA ASP A 255 4.46 8.58 -1.61
C ASP A 255 3.66 8.51 -2.93
N ILE A 256 4.25 7.89 -3.95
CA ILE A 256 3.81 7.98 -5.34
C ILE A 256 3.76 6.58 -5.96
N GLU A 257 2.61 6.18 -6.48
CA GLU A 257 2.47 4.95 -7.25
C GLU A 257 2.64 5.23 -8.74
N TRP A 258 3.32 4.33 -9.45
CA TRP A 258 3.57 4.44 -10.88
C TRP A 258 3.40 3.10 -11.60
N ALA A 259 3.12 3.18 -12.90
CA ALA A 259 2.95 2.02 -13.76
C ALA A 259 3.57 2.27 -15.14
N LYS A 260 4.22 1.26 -15.70
CA LYS A 260 4.66 1.22 -17.09
C LYS A 260 3.63 0.48 -17.92
N ASP A 261 3.17 1.08 -19.00
CA ASP A 261 2.27 0.43 -19.93
C ASP A 261 3.05 -0.53 -20.84
N GLY A 262 2.71 -1.82 -20.82
CA GLY A 262 3.40 -2.82 -21.62
C GLY A 262 3.06 -2.82 -23.11
N LEU A 263 2.05 -2.06 -23.54
CA LEU A 263 1.70 -1.93 -24.96
C LEU A 263 2.44 -0.74 -25.61
N THR A 264 2.51 0.39 -24.90
CA THR A 264 3.10 1.64 -25.41
C THR A 264 4.54 1.85 -24.94
N GLY A 265 4.92 1.25 -23.82
CA GLY A 265 6.20 1.50 -23.13
C GLY A 265 6.22 2.79 -22.30
N GLU A 266 5.12 3.55 -22.27
CA GLU A 266 5.02 4.81 -21.55
C GLU A 266 4.92 4.60 -20.03
N LEU A 267 5.41 5.58 -19.26
CA LEU A 267 5.32 5.60 -17.80
C LEU A 267 4.17 6.51 -17.36
N PHE A 268 3.47 6.12 -16.32
CA PHE A 268 2.34 6.85 -15.75
C PHE A 268 2.50 6.95 -14.23
N ILE A 269 2.12 8.11 -13.67
CA ILE A 269 1.83 8.26 -12.24
C ILE A 269 0.36 7.93 -12.04
N VAL A 270 0.05 6.97 -11.17
CA VAL A 270 -1.33 6.50 -10.95
C VAL A 270 -1.94 7.06 -9.67
N GLN A 271 -1.10 7.35 -8.66
CA GLN A 271 -1.50 7.96 -7.39
C GLN A 271 -0.32 8.75 -6.79
N ALA A 272 -0.60 9.83 -6.07
CA ALA A 272 0.38 10.54 -5.27
C ALA A 272 -0.29 11.08 -4.01
N ARG A 273 0.35 10.90 -2.86
CA ARG A 273 -0.10 11.41 -1.55
C ARG A 273 1.10 11.81 -0.70
N PRO A 274 0.93 12.68 0.31
CA PRO A 274 2.01 12.98 1.26
C PRO A 274 2.54 11.72 1.95
N GLU A 275 3.84 11.67 2.17
CA GLU A 275 4.48 10.69 3.05
C GLU A 275 4.34 11.19 4.50
N THR A 276 3.81 10.33 5.39
CA THR A 276 3.39 10.74 6.74
C THR A 276 4.21 10.12 7.87
N VAL A 277 5.02 9.10 7.62
CA VAL A 277 5.76 8.36 8.66
C VAL A 277 7.02 9.11 9.08
N GLN A 278 7.82 9.60 8.12
CA GLN A 278 9.04 10.34 8.46
C GLN A 278 8.80 11.83 8.69
N SER A 279 7.72 12.41 8.14
CA SER A 279 7.38 13.83 8.36
C SER A 279 7.09 14.18 9.83
N GLN A 280 6.77 13.20 10.67
CA GLN A 280 6.50 13.37 12.10
C GLN A 280 7.74 13.23 12.98
N THR A 281 8.83 12.64 12.46
CA THR A 281 10.06 12.44 13.21
C THR A 281 10.86 13.74 13.16
N SER A 282 10.80 14.52 14.25
CA SER A 282 11.56 15.77 14.39
C SER A 282 13.03 15.58 13.98
N ALA A 283 13.43 16.29 12.92
CA ALA A 283 14.69 16.18 12.16
C ALA A 283 16.00 16.45 12.95
N SER A 284 15.96 16.48 14.28
CA SER A 284 17.06 16.92 15.15
C SER A 284 17.66 15.84 16.05
N ILE A 285 17.16 14.59 16.03
CA ILE A 285 17.70 13.50 16.85
C ILE A 285 17.90 12.26 15.99
N LEU A 286 19.15 11.99 15.62
CA LEU A 286 19.57 10.71 15.06
C LEU A 286 19.79 9.72 16.21
N ARG A 287 18.97 8.67 16.30
CA ARG A 287 19.05 7.64 17.34
C ARG A 287 19.61 6.36 16.76
N ASN A 288 20.90 6.14 16.92
CA ASN A 288 21.52 4.85 16.63
C ASN A 288 21.32 3.89 17.80
N TYR A 289 20.86 2.68 17.51
CA TYR A 289 20.83 1.59 18.48
C TYR A 289 22.04 0.68 18.24
N VAL A 290 22.80 0.42 19.29
CA VAL A 290 23.98 -0.45 19.24
C VAL A 290 23.78 -1.56 20.26
N LEU A 291 23.88 -2.81 19.79
CA LEU A 291 23.88 -3.95 20.68
C LEU A 291 25.18 -3.93 21.49
N GLN A 292 25.09 -3.73 22.81
CA GLN A 292 26.25 -3.63 23.69
C GLN A 292 26.90 -4.98 24.03
N ALA A 293 26.26 -6.09 23.66
CA ALA A 293 26.80 -7.42 23.86
C ALA A 293 28.00 -7.65 22.93
N ASP A 294 29.00 -8.40 23.41
CA ASP A 294 30.09 -8.85 22.57
C ASP A 294 29.53 -9.84 21.52
N THR A 295 29.41 -9.38 20.28
CA THR A 295 28.89 -10.19 19.16
C THR A 295 29.98 -10.92 18.41
N THR A 296 31.25 -10.84 18.83
CA THR A 296 32.39 -11.38 18.08
C THR A 296 32.28 -12.89 17.86
N ASP A 297 31.65 -13.59 18.82
CA ASP A 297 31.38 -15.04 18.75
C ASP A 297 29.92 -15.40 18.43
N LEU A 298 29.08 -14.40 18.12
CA LEU A 298 27.68 -14.64 17.77
C LEU A 298 27.51 -14.81 16.26
N THR A 299 26.98 -15.96 15.85
CA THR A 299 26.60 -16.20 14.46
C THR A 299 25.09 -15.94 14.31
N PRO A 300 24.65 -15.07 13.39
CA PRO A 300 23.22 -14.86 13.15
C PRO A 300 22.56 -16.15 12.65
N LEU A 301 21.49 -16.58 13.31
CA LEU A 301 20.73 -17.77 12.90
C LEU A 301 19.96 -17.55 11.60
N VAL A 302 19.44 -16.34 11.43
CA VAL A 302 18.72 -15.89 10.23
C VAL A 302 19.07 -14.43 9.96
N THR A 303 19.04 -14.04 8.70
CA THR A 303 19.21 -12.65 8.27
C THR A 303 18.09 -12.27 7.32
N GLY A 304 17.68 -11.01 7.37
CA GLY A 304 16.56 -10.51 6.58
C GLY A 304 16.72 -9.03 6.30
N GLN A 305 15.67 -8.44 5.74
CA GLN A 305 15.63 -7.00 5.49
C GLN A 305 15.31 -6.26 6.78
N ALA A 306 16.24 -5.42 7.25
CA ALA A 306 15.97 -4.53 8.38
C ALA A 306 14.92 -3.48 7.99
N VAL A 307 13.99 -3.24 8.91
CA VAL A 307 13.02 -2.15 8.87
C VAL A 307 13.28 -1.28 10.10
N GLY A 308 13.89 -0.10 9.88
CA GLY A 308 14.29 0.77 10.99
C GLY A 308 15.58 0.30 11.66
N GLU A 309 15.96 1.00 12.74
CA GLU A 309 17.25 0.81 13.42
C GLU A 309 17.09 0.24 14.84
N MET A 310 15.87 0.01 15.32
CA MET A 310 15.61 -0.43 16.69
C MET A 310 16.02 -1.88 16.94
N ILE A 311 16.36 -2.18 18.19
CA ILE A 311 16.68 -3.52 18.66
C ILE A 311 15.58 -3.97 19.60
N GLY A 312 14.78 -4.93 19.15
CA GLY A 312 13.78 -5.60 19.97
C GLY A 312 14.30 -6.91 20.57
N GLN A 313 13.78 -7.27 21.75
CA GLN A 313 14.11 -8.52 22.44
C GLN A 313 12.87 -9.12 23.10
N GLY A 314 12.75 -10.44 23.05
CA GLY A 314 11.63 -11.17 23.62
C GLY A 314 11.70 -12.66 23.29
N SER A 315 10.72 -13.41 23.78
CA SER A 315 10.59 -14.82 23.41
C SER A 315 10.06 -14.93 21.98
N ALA A 316 10.73 -15.75 21.16
CA ALA A 316 10.31 -16.01 19.79
C ALA A 316 9.00 -16.79 19.77
N ARG A 317 7.94 -16.19 19.20
CA ARG A 317 6.62 -16.82 19.05
C ARG A 317 6.23 -16.92 17.60
N VAL A 318 6.11 -18.15 17.11
CA VAL A 318 5.62 -18.43 15.76
C VAL A 318 4.10 -18.48 15.79
N ILE A 319 3.46 -17.48 15.19
CA ILE A 319 2.01 -17.41 15.04
C ILE A 319 1.71 -17.42 13.55
N GLN A 320 1.16 -18.52 13.04
CA GLN A 320 0.91 -18.70 11.60
C GLN A 320 -0.44 -18.15 11.13
N SER A 321 -1.37 -17.94 12.06
CA SER A 321 -2.74 -17.51 11.77
C SER A 321 -3.24 -16.60 12.87
N VAL A 322 -4.04 -15.60 12.49
CA VAL A 322 -4.75 -14.70 13.41
C VAL A 322 -5.66 -15.43 14.40
N GLN A 323 -6.05 -16.66 14.09
CA GLN A 323 -6.84 -17.51 14.98
C GLN A 323 -6.06 -17.93 16.24
N ASN A 324 -4.73 -17.90 16.18
CA ASN A 324 -3.85 -18.34 17.27
C ASN A 324 -3.30 -17.15 18.09
N MET A 325 -3.87 -15.95 17.93
CA MET A 325 -3.41 -14.74 18.63
C MET A 325 -3.46 -14.84 20.16
N ALA A 326 -4.33 -15.69 20.70
CA ALA A 326 -4.45 -15.90 22.15
C ALA A 326 -3.17 -16.46 22.78
N GLU A 327 -2.29 -17.08 21.99
CA GLU A 327 -1.02 -17.63 22.45
C GLU A 327 0.07 -16.55 22.63
N PHE A 328 -0.14 -15.36 22.09
CA PHE A 328 0.85 -14.28 22.07
C PHE A 328 0.85 -13.49 23.39
N GLN A 329 2.03 -13.35 24.01
CA GLN A 329 2.21 -12.57 25.24
C GLN A 329 2.79 -11.18 24.93
N PRO A 330 2.45 -10.14 25.71
CA PRO A 330 3.06 -8.82 25.53
C PRO A 330 4.58 -8.91 25.73
N GLY A 331 5.35 -8.30 24.82
CA GLY A 331 6.82 -8.32 24.84
C GLY A 331 7.46 -9.49 24.08
N ASP A 332 6.66 -10.41 23.50
CA ASP A 332 7.18 -11.48 22.63
C ASP A 332 7.63 -10.93 21.26
N VAL A 333 8.53 -11.67 20.60
CA VAL A 333 8.91 -11.42 19.20
C VAL A 333 7.97 -12.20 18.29
N LEU A 334 7.17 -11.48 17.50
CA LEU A 334 6.22 -12.08 16.57
C LEU A 334 6.94 -12.62 15.34
N ILE A 335 6.79 -13.92 15.08
CA ILE A 335 7.31 -14.58 13.88
C ILE A 335 6.11 -15.10 13.07
N THR A 336 5.97 -14.65 11.83
CA THR A 336 4.88 -15.07 10.95
C THR A 336 5.29 -15.00 9.48
N GLN A 337 4.46 -15.50 8.57
CA GLN A 337 4.77 -15.46 7.14
C GLN A 337 4.61 -14.05 6.56
N ARG A 338 3.49 -13.40 6.90
CA ARG A 338 3.13 -12.04 6.50
C ARG A 338 2.19 -11.47 7.54
N THR A 339 2.19 -10.16 7.72
CA THR A 339 1.13 -9.49 8.47
C THR A 339 0.16 -8.82 7.51
N ASP A 340 -1.09 -8.86 7.91
CA ASP A 340 -2.15 -8.02 7.39
C ASP A 340 -2.74 -7.26 8.59
N PRO A 341 -3.73 -6.41 8.39
CA PRO A 341 -4.23 -5.58 9.48
C PRO A 341 -4.88 -6.30 10.65
N ASP A 342 -5.36 -7.53 10.45
CA ASP A 342 -5.92 -8.31 11.56
C ASP A 342 -4.84 -8.57 12.63
N TRP A 343 -3.55 -8.46 12.27
CA TRP A 343 -2.40 -8.59 13.17
C TRP A 343 -2.13 -7.38 14.06
N GLU A 344 -2.72 -6.20 13.77
CA GLU A 344 -2.46 -4.96 14.51
C GLU A 344 -2.57 -5.09 16.04
N PRO A 345 -3.58 -5.79 16.63
CA PRO A 345 -3.71 -5.90 18.08
C PRO A 345 -2.51 -6.59 18.74
N ILE A 346 -1.93 -7.60 18.10
CA ILE A 346 -0.75 -8.30 18.61
C ILE A 346 0.54 -7.59 18.25
N MET A 347 0.60 -6.92 17.09
CA MET A 347 1.76 -6.11 16.70
C MET A 347 2.01 -5.00 17.72
N LYS A 348 0.96 -4.29 18.18
CA LYS A 348 1.08 -3.26 19.24
C LYS A 348 1.65 -3.78 20.57
N ARG A 349 1.58 -5.09 20.80
CA ARG A 349 2.07 -5.75 22.02
C ARG A 349 3.44 -6.42 21.80
N ALA A 350 3.93 -6.48 20.57
CA ALA A 350 5.18 -7.14 20.22
C ALA A 350 6.39 -6.27 20.54
N SER A 351 7.51 -6.91 20.88
CA SER A 351 8.80 -6.24 21.05
C SER A 351 9.65 -6.21 19.77
N ALA A 352 9.36 -7.11 18.82
CA ALA A 352 9.90 -7.12 17.47
C ALA A 352 9.00 -7.98 16.56
N ILE A 353 9.13 -7.80 15.25
CA ILE A 353 8.37 -8.53 14.24
C ILE A 353 9.33 -9.08 13.17
N VAL A 354 9.19 -10.36 12.87
CA VAL A 354 9.93 -11.06 11.80
C VAL A 354 8.92 -11.69 10.86
N THR A 355 8.99 -11.32 9.57
CA THR A 355 8.14 -11.89 8.52
C THR A 355 8.94 -12.59 7.44
N ASP A 356 8.45 -13.72 6.95
CA ASP A 356 9.06 -14.43 5.81
C ASP A 356 9.02 -13.62 4.51
N GLN A 357 7.99 -12.77 4.37
CA GLN A 357 7.71 -12.00 3.16
C GLN A 357 7.52 -10.50 3.45
N GLY A 358 7.85 -9.66 2.47
CA GLY A 358 7.64 -8.21 2.50
C GLY A 358 8.92 -7.39 2.38
N GLY A 359 8.81 -6.23 1.75
CA GLY A 359 9.88 -5.23 1.64
C GLY A 359 9.70 -4.07 2.62
N ARG A 360 10.47 -3.00 2.43
CA ARG A 360 10.43 -1.79 3.28
C ARG A 360 9.08 -1.05 3.25
N THR A 361 8.19 -1.42 2.32
CA THR A 361 6.88 -0.84 2.09
C THR A 361 5.73 -1.77 2.48
N CYS A 362 6.02 -2.97 3.02
CA CYS A 362 4.96 -3.91 3.40
C CYS A 362 4.18 -3.41 4.62
N HIS A 363 3.00 -4.00 4.84
CA HIS A 363 2.16 -3.70 5.99
C HIS A 363 2.91 -3.79 7.34
N ALA A 364 3.69 -4.88 7.54
CA ALA A 364 4.52 -5.04 8.73
C ALA A 364 5.47 -3.86 8.92
N ALA A 365 6.12 -3.41 7.84
CA ALA A 365 7.12 -2.36 7.89
C ALA A 365 6.52 -0.98 8.15
N ILE A 366 5.36 -0.68 7.58
CA ILE A 366 4.65 0.59 7.80
C ILE A 366 4.20 0.68 9.26
N ILE A 367 3.49 -0.34 9.76
CA ILE A 367 2.97 -0.36 11.12
C ILE A 367 4.08 -0.39 12.18
N ALA A 368 5.18 -1.14 11.95
CA ALA A 368 6.31 -1.16 12.87
C ALA A 368 6.92 0.24 13.05
N ARG A 369 7.05 1.02 11.96
CA ARG A 369 7.53 2.41 12.04
C ARG A 369 6.56 3.32 12.79
N GLU A 370 5.26 3.20 12.53
CA GLU A 370 4.24 4.01 13.20
C GLU A 370 4.15 3.74 14.71
N LEU A 371 4.32 2.48 15.11
CA LEU A 371 4.22 2.05 16.49
C LEU A 371 5.55 2.11 17.26
N GLY A 372 6.66 2.33 16.57
CA GLY A 372 7.98 2.36 17.17
C GLY A 372 8.42 0.98 17.69
N ILE A 373 8.19 -0.09 16.91
CA ILE A 373 8.56 -1.49 17.22
C ILE A 373 9.82 -1.90 16.48
#